data_AF-A0A1F4MRA6-F1
#
_entry.id   AF-A0A1F4MRA6-F1
#
_cell.length_a   1.000
_cell.length_b   1.000
_cell.length_c   1.000
_cell.angle_alpha   90.00
_cell.angle_beta   90.00
_cell.angle_gamma   90.00
#
_symmetry.space_group_name_H-M   'P 1'
#
loop_
_entity.id
_entity.type
_entity.pdbx_description
1 polymer ?
#
loop_
_entity_poly.entity_id
_entity_poly.type
_entity_poly.pdbx_seq_one_letter_code
_entity_poly.pdbx_strand_id
1 'polypeptide(L)'
;MRHSAPRLILCIWIAGLASAAHAQAQTTPKRPAQQLAESRAHSSPVTQSASTPASTPDDVPLEDYLALLAQISPAARDGAQAYLRAFAQRCGRPLTALALRKAIAQGSGDPVLMGMVSASHPSQLAQRDALLSQLAQRIRCDARGQP
;
A
#
# COMPACT_ATOMS: atom_id res chain seq x y z
N MET A 1 34.08 -26.10 -33.26
CA MET A 1 33.73 -25.07 -32.27
C MET A 1 32.24 -25.15 -31.93
N ARG A 2 31.86 -26.08 -31.04
CA ARG A 2 30.50 -26.22 -30.48
C ARG A 2 30.66 -26.76 -29.06
N HIS A 3 30.69 -25.87 -28.07
CA HIS A 3 30.68 -26.26 -26.66
C HIS A 3 29.24 -26.55 -26.24
N SER A 4 28.97 -27.82 -25.97
CA SER A 4 27.78 -28.31 -25.27
C SER A 4 28.13 -28.38 -23.79
N ALA A 5 27.43 -27.63 -22.93
CA ALA A 5 27.66 -27.63 -21.49
C ALA A 5 26.63 -28.56 -20.81
N PRO A 6 27.06 -29.53 -19.99
CA PRO A 6 26.17 -30.40 -19.25
C PRO A 6 25.66 -29.72 -17.97
N ARG A 7 24.38 -29.93 -17.68
CA ARG A 7 23.71 -29.54 -16.44
C ARG A 7 24.23 -30.39 -15.28
N LEU A 8 25.10 -29.83 -14.44
CA LEU A 8 25.51 -30.44 -13.17
C LEU A 8 24.46 -30.15 -12.10
N ILE A 9 23.60 -31.16 -11.96
CA ILE A 9 22.64 -31.37 -10.88
C ILE A 9 23.46 -31.61 -9.60
N LEU A 10 23.45 -30.64 -8.68
CA LEU A 10 24.03 -30.77 -7.35
C LEU A 10 23.03 -31.48 -6.44
N CYS A 11 23.22 -32.79 -6.31
CA CYS A 11 22.51 -33.67 -5.41
C CYS A 11 23.31 -33.91 -4.12
N ILE A 12 22.67 -33.65 -2.97
CA ILE A 12 22.74 -34.45 -1.72
C ILE A 12 24.04 -34.18 -0.91
N TRP A 13 23.99 -33.84 0.39
CA TRP A 13 23.74 -34.74 1.52
C TRP A 13 23.38 -33.98 2.79
N ILE A 14 22.27 -34.33 3.46
CA ILE A 14 22.27 -34.55 4.92
C ILE A 14 21.32 -35.72 5.21
N ALA A 15 21.90 -36.92 5.27
CA ALA A 15 21.27 -38.07 5.90
C ALA A 15 21.59 -38.01 7.40
N GLY A 16 20.56 -38.03 8.24
CA GLY A 16 20.67 -38.10 9.69
C GLY A 16 19.37 -38.64 10.28
N LEU A 17 19.19 -39.96 10.13
CA LEU A 17 18.05 -40.74 10.62
C LEU A 17 17.98 -40.77 12.15
N ALA A 18 16.79 -40.51 12.69
CA ALA A 18 16.24 -41.29 13.82
C ALA A 18 14.70 -41.28 13.73
N SER A 19 14.15 -42.38 13.22
CA SER A 19 12.71 -42.67 13.23
C SER A 19 12.37 -43.48 14.47
N ALA A 20 11.32 -43.09 15.20
CA ALA A 20 10.43 -44.02 15.88
C ALA A 20 9.06 -43.39 16.19
N ALA A 21 8.01 -44.15 15.84
CA ALA A 21 6.68 -44.18 16.44
C ALA A 21 5.63 -43.09 16.09
N HIS A 22 4.89 -43.40 15.02
CA HIS A 22 3.42 -43.33 14.85
C HIS A 22 2.57 -42.63 15.92
N ALA A 23 1.73 -41.69 15.48
CA ALA A 23 0.30 -41.68 15.79
C ALA A 23 -0.48 -40.85 14.76
N GLN A 24 -1.19 -41.52 13.86
CA GLN A 24 -2.24 -40.92 13.07
C GLN A 24 -3.50 -40.81 13.94
N ALA A 25 -4.07 -39.63 14.06
CA ALA A 25 -5.46 -39.47 14.46
C ALA A 25 -6.09 -38.33 13.67
N GLN A 26 -6.86 -38.72 12.67
CA GLN A 26 -7.73 -37.87 11.90
C GLN A 26 -8.96 -37.58 12.77
N THR A 27 -9.22 -36.32 13.10
CA THR A 27 -10.52 -35.90 13.63
C THR A 27 -10.85 -34.50 13.09
N THR A 28 -11.47 -34.44 11.91
CA THR A 28 -12.53 -33.47 11.67
C THR A 28 -13.81 -33.99 12.33
N PRO A 29 -14.84 -33.18 12.67
CA PRO A 29 -14.95 -31.72 12.73
C PRO A 29 -15.57 -31.24 14.07
N LYS A 30 -15.30 -30.00 14.52
CA LYS A 30 -16.26 -29.29 15.38
C LYS A 30 -16.08 -27.78 15.28
N ARG A 31 -16.82 -27.19 14.35
CA ARG A 31 -17.14 -25.76 14.30
C ARG A 31 -17.89 -25.40 15.59
N PRO A 32 -17.35 -24.61 16.52
CA PRO A 32 -18.15 -24.05 17.58
C PRO A 32 -18.90 -22.85 16.98
N ALA A 33 -20.20 -23.03 16.80
CA ALA A 33 -21.14 -21.93 16.83
C ALA A 33 -21.11 -21.35 18.25
N GLN A 34 -20.14 -20.49 18.57
CA GLN A 34 -20.08 -19.80 19.86
C GLN A 34 -19.17 -18.56 19.86
N GLN A 35 -19.23 -17.75 18.80
CA GLN A 35 -18.80 -16.34 18.90
C GLN A 35 -19.95 -15.42 18.49
N LEU A 36 -21.09 -15.64 19.15
CA LEU A 36 -22.26 -14.78 19.14
C LEU A 36 -22.77 -14.65 20.58
N ALA A 37 -21.94 -14.11 21.46
CA ALA A 37 -22.26 -13.52 22.76
C ALA A 37 -20.95 -13.02 23.39
N GLU A 38 -21.01 -12.03 24.27
CA GLU A 38 -19.91 -11.17 24.75
C GLU A 38 -19.30 -10.28 23.65
N SER A 39 -19.58 -8.98 23.54
CA SER A 39 -19.82 -8.01 24.61
C SER A 39 -20.68 -6.87 24.07
N ARG A 40 -21.98 -6.95 24.31
CA ARG A 40 -22.92 -5.85 24.11
C ARG A 40 -23.17 -5.18 25.45
N ALA A 41 -22.24 -4.34 25.91
CA ALA A 41 -22.48 -3.30 26.91
C ALA A 41 -21.23 -2.41 27.05
N HIS A 42 -21.15 -1.34 26.26
CA HIS A 42 -20.50 -0.12 26.71
C HIS A 42 -21.39 1.06 26.32
N SER A 43 -22.30 1.39 27.23
CA SER A 43 -23.04 2.65 27.21
C SER A 43 -22.08 3.81 27.50
N SER A 44 -22.37 4.93 26.85
CA SER A 44 -21.59 6.15 26.66
C SER A 44 -21.09 6.84 27.94
N PRO A 45 -20.18 7.82 27.78
CA PRO A 45 -20.69 9.19 27.75
C PRO A 45 -20.37 9.88 26.42
N VAL A 46 -21.37 10.58 25.88
CA VAL A 46 -21.19 11.62 24.88
C VAL A 46 -20.47 12.76 25.58
N THR A 47 -19.15 12.80 25.42
CA THR A 47 -18.43 14.06 25.56
C THR A 47 -18.77 14.86 24.32
N GLN A 48 -19.39 16.03 24.51
CA GLN A 48 -19.70 16.99 23.46
C GLN A 48 -18.45 17.23 22.61
N SER A 49 -18.36 16.60 21.44
CA SER A 49 -17.54 17.12 20.37
C SER A 49 -18.19 18.43 19.99
N ALA A 50 -17.64 19.52 20.54
CA ALA A 50 -17.83 20.85 19.99
C ALA A 50 -17.77 20.69 18.48
N SER A 51 -18.85 21.09 17.81
CA SER A 51 -18.95 21.07 16.37
C SER A 51 -17.82 21.95 15.83
N THR A 52 -16.64 21.37 15.63
CA THR A 52 -15.66 21.91 14.72
C THR A 52 -16.45 22.10 13.42
N PRO A 53 -16.51 23.32 12.86
CA PRO A 53 -17.13 23.48 11.56
C PRO A 53 -16.52 22.40 10.68
N ALA A 54 -17.35 21.56 10.07
CA ALA A 54 -16.89 20.49 9.22
C ALA A 54 -16.05 21.18 8.14
N SER A 55 -14.73 21.20 8.33
CA SER A 55 -13.79 21.69 7.34
C SER A 55 -14.17 20.90 6.11
N THR A 56 -14.57 21.61 5.06
CA THR A 56 -14.84 20.91 3.82
C THR A 56 -13.56 20.12 3.52
N PRO A 57 -13.65 18.88 3.02
CA PRO A 57 -12.45 18.10 2.76
C PRO A 57 -11.47 18.88 1.88
N ASP A 58 -11.95 19.90 1.14
CA ASP A 58 -11.18 20.87 0.38
C ASP A 58 -10.15 21.69 1.18
N ASP A 59 -10.44 22.04 2.43
CA ASP A 59 -9.61 22.90 3.28
C ASP A 59 -8.43 22.17 3.94
N VAL A 60 -8.30 20.86 3.77
CA VAL A 60 -7.21 20.08 4.40
C VAL A 60 -5.86 20.44 3.76
N PRO A 61 -4.89 20.96 4.53
CA PRO A 61 -3.55 21.24 4.06
C PRO A 61 -2.86 19.99 3.50
N LEU A 62 -1.93 20.19 2.56
CA LEU A 62 -1.23 19.07 1.90
C LEU A 62 -0.52 18.15 2.90
N GLU A 63 0.17 18.73 3.89
CA GLU A 63 0.91 17.97 4.90
C GLU A 63 -0.01 17.14 5.79
N ASP A 64 -1.14 17.71 6.23
CA ASP A 64 -2.15 16.97 7.00
C ASP A 64 -2.73 15.81 6.19
N TYR A 65 -2.96 16.04 4.88
CA TYR A 65 -3.41 14.98 4.00
C TYR A 65 -2.35 13.87 3.82
N LEU A 66 -1.07 14.22 3.70
CA LEU A 66 0.02 13.24 3.68
C LEU A 66 0.15 12.47 5.00
N ALA A 67 -0.12 13.13 6.14
CA ALA A 67 -0.16 12.48 7.45
C ALA A 67 -1.31 11.47 7.55
N LEU A 68 -2.48 11.78 6.97
CA LEU A 68 -3.58 10.83 6.84
C LEU A 68 -3.20 9.63 5.97
N LEU A 69 -2.51 9.86 4.84
CA LEU A 69 -2.03 8.76 3.98
C LEU A 69 -1.06 7.84 4.73
N ALA A 70 -0.17 8.38 5.57
CA ALA A 70 0.75 7.58 6.38
C ALA A 70 0.03 6.68 7.40
N GLN A 71 -1.12 7.12 7.93
CA GLN A 71 -1.95 6.30 8.81
C GLN A 71 -2.58 5.10 8.07
N ILE A 72 -2.88 5.26 6.78
CA ILE A 72 -3.37 4.17 5.92
C ILE A 72 -2.22 3.22 5.58
N SER A 73 -1.11 3.76 5.05
CA SER A 73 0.14 3.03 4.92
C SER A 73 1.32 3.99 4.67
N PRO A 74 2.54 3.65 5.15
CA PRO A 74 3.74 4.41 4.79
C PRO A 74 3.96 4.50 3.28
N ALA A 75 3.67 3.41 2.55
CA ALA A 75 3.81 3.37 1.10
C ALA A 75 2.88 4.36 0.36
N ALA A 76 1.66 4.58 0.88
CA ALA A 76 0.74 5.57 0.31
C ALA A 76 1.28 6.99 0.43
N ARG A 77 1.79 7.37 1.61
CA ARG A 77 2.44 8.68 1.79
C ARG A 77 3.67 8.82 0.90
N ASP A 78 4.56 7.85 0.94
CA ASP A 78 5.85 7.92 0.25
C ASP A 78 5.66 7.94 -1.29
N GLY A 79 4.70 7.16 -1.80
CA GLY A 79 4.29 7.20 -3.21
C GLY A 79 3.64 8.52 -3.62
N ALA A 80 2.77 9.09 -2.78
CA ALA A 80 2.20 10.41 -3.02
C ALA A 80 3.27 11.51 -3.04
N GLN A 81 4.23 11.49 -2.11
CA GLN A 81 5.37 12.40 -2.11
C GLN A 81 6.27 12.24 -3.34
N ALA A 82 6.48 11.00 -3.82
CA ALA A 82 7.19 10.76 -5.07
C ALA A 82 6.45 11.37 -6.26
N TYR A 83 5.12 11.23 -6.31
CA TYR A 83 4.29 11.83 -7.36
C TYR A 83 4.32 13.35 -7.32
N LEU A 84 4.17 13.98 -6.15
CA LEU A 84 4.25 15.43 -5.99
C LEU A 84 5.60 16.00 -6.49
N ARG A 85 6.71 15.36 -6.11
CA ARG A 85 8.05 15.76 -6.57
C ARG A 85 8.20 15.60 -8.09
N ALA A 86 7.81 14.45 -8.62
CA ALA A 86 7.92 14.17 -10.05
C ALA A 86 7.01 15.09 -10.88
N PHE A 87 5.82 15.42 -10.38
CA PHE A 87 4.91 16.39 -11.00
C PHE A 87 5.52 17.78 -11.01
N ALA A 88 6.05 18.26 -9.88
CA ALA A 88 6.69 19.57 -9.80
C ALA A 88 7.89 19.68 -10.75
N GLN A 89 8.74 18.66 -10.80
CA GLN A 89 9.88 18.61 -11.71
C GLN A 89 9.46 18.65 -13.18
N ARG A 90 8.40 17.93 -13.55
CA ARG A 90 8.00 17.78 -14.95
C ARG A 90 7.08 18.87 -15.47
N CYS A 91 6.22 19.40 -14.61
CA CYS A 91 5.20 20.37 -14.97
C CYS A 91 5.53 21.80 -14.52
N GLY A 92 6.66 22.01 -13.83
CA GLY A 92 7.14 23.33 -13.41
C GLY A 92 6.28 24.01 -12.35
N ARG A 93 5.36 23.28 -11.71
CA ARG A 93 4.43 23.80 -10.70
C ARG A 93 4.08 22.73 -9.68
N PRO A 94 3.87 23.09 -8.39
CA PRO A 94 3.39 22.14 -7.40
C PRO A 94 1.95 21.69 -7.72
N LEU A 95 1.62 20.47 -7.29
CA LEU A 95 0.24 19.95 -7.31
C LEU A 95 -0.45 20.35 -5.99
N THR A 96 -1.70 20.79 -6.06
CA THR A 96 -2.47 21.19 -4.87
C THR A 96 -2.97 19.96 -4.09
N ALA A 97 -3.27 20.13 -2.80
CA ALA A 97 -3.87 19.10 -1.96
C ALA A 97 -5.20 18.57 -2.55
N LEU A 98 -6.04 19.49 -3.06
CA LEU A 98 -7.28 19.15 -3.74
C LEU A 98 -7.04 18.29 -4.99
N ALA A 99 -6.07 18.65 -5.82
CA ALA A 99 -5.76 17.88 -7.03
C ALA A 99 -5.19 16.49 -6.70
N LEU A 100 -4.37 16.38 -5.64
CA LEU A 100 -3.89 15.08 -5.15
C LEU A 100 -5.06 14.22 -4.63
N ARG A 101 -5.96 14.80 -3.84
CA ARG A 101 -7.18 14.12 -3.35
C ARG A 101 -8.04 13.62 -4.50
N LYS A 102 -8.30 14.47 -5.49
CA LYS A 102 -9.05 14.11 -6.71
C LYS A 102 -8.35 13.00 -7.49
N ALA A 103 -7.02 13.07 -7.64
CA ALA A 103 -6.23 12.02 -8.28
C ALA A 103 -6.31 10.69 -7.53
N ILE A 104 -6.50 10.65 -6.21
CA ILE A 104 -6.66 9.40 -5.45
C ILE A 104 -8.10 8.89 -5.53
N ALA A 105 -9.08 9.79 -5.41
CA ALA A 105 -10.49 9.43 -5.27
C ALA A 105 -11.23 9.18 -6.59
N GLN A 106 -10.71 9.64 -7.74
CA GLN A 106 -11.36 9.43 -9.04
C GLN A 106 -11.23 7.99 -9.51
N GLY A 107 -12.34 7.25 -9.54
CA GLY A 107 -12.36 5.87 -10.03
C GLY A 107 -11.40 4.98 -9.25
N SER A 108 -10.42 4.39 -9.93
CA SER A 108 -9.34 3.58 -9.32
C SER A 108 -8.13 4.41 -8.88
N GLY A 109 -8.22 5.74 -8.93
CA GLY A 109 -7.12 6.67 -8.78
C GLY A 109 -6.32 6.88 -10.08
N ASP A 110 -5.48 7.90 -10.09
CA ASP A 110 -4.53 8.18 -11.15
C ASP A 110 -3.54 7.01 -11.26
N PRO A 111 -3.41 6.38 -12.43
CA PRO A 111 -2.63 5.15 -12.57
C PRO A 111 -1.12 5.38 -12.40
N VAL A 112 -0.62 6.61 -12.56
CA VAL A 112 0.79 6.92 -12.30
C VAL A 112 1.01 7.03 -10.80
N LEU A 113 0.15 7.77 -10.10
CA LEU A 113 0.15 7.92 -8.65
C LEU A 113 -0.02 6.56 -7.95
N MET A 114 -1.00 5.75 -8.35
CA MET A 114 -1.20 4.41 -7.77
C MET A 114 -0.01 3.48 -8.08
N GLY A 115 0.61 3.63 -9.24
CA GLY A 115 1.87 2.97 -9.56
C GLY A 115 3.01 3.39 -8.63
N MET A 116 3.12 4.67 -8.29
CA MET A 116 4.16 5.17 -7.38
C MET A 116 3.92 4.74 -5.94
N VAL A 117 2.67 4.71 -5.49
CA VAL A 117 2.27 4.09 -4.21
C VAL A 117 2.68 2.62 -4.18
N SER A 118 2.39 1.88 -5.25
CA SER A 118 2.79 0.48 -5.38
C SER A 118 4.32 0.33 -5.30
N ALA A 119 5.07 1.11 -6.09
CA ALA A 119 6.53 1.08 -6.10
C ALA A 119 7.16 1.39 -4.74
N SER A 120 6.50 2.19 -3.89
CA SER A 120 6.93 2.49 -2.52
C SER A 120 6.64 1.39 -1.49
N HIS A 121 6.05 0.26 -1.89
CA HIS A 121 5.83 -0.86 -0.98
C HIS A 121 7.15 -1.58 -0.62
N PRO A 122 7.26 -2.18 0.58
CA PRO A 122 8.44 -2.94 1.00
C PRO A 122 8.84 -4.05 0.03
N SER A 123 7.88 -4.70 -0.61
CA SER A 123 8.10 -5.76 -1.60
C SER A 123 8.76 -5.27 -2.89
N GLN A 124 8.72 -3.97 -3.17
CA GLN A 124 9.24 -3.37 -4.41
C GLN A 124 10.53 -2.57 -4.21
N LEU A 125 11.11 -2.54 -3.00
CA LEU A 125 12.27 -1.71 -2.68
C LEU A 125 13.47 -1.94 -3.61
N ALA A 126 13.73 -3.19 -4.01
CA ALA A 126 14.82 -3.52 -4.93
C ALA A 126 14.68 -2.87 -6.33
N GLN A 127 13.46 -2.56 -6.75
CA GLN A 127 13.15 -1.99 -8.07
C GLN A 127 12.59 -0.56 -7.97
N ARG A 128 12.48 -0.02 -6.74
CA ARG A 128 11.74 1.21 -6.45
C ARG A 128 12.20 2.36 -7.35
N ASP A 129 13.50 2.63 -7.38
CA ASP A 129 14.00 3.81 -8.08
C ASP A 129 13.78 3.72 -9.59
N ALA A 130 13.98 2.54 -10.19
CA ALA A 130 13.69 2.30 -11.60
C ALA A 130 12.20 2.48 -11.92
N LEU A 131 11.31 1.93 -11.09
CA LEU A 131 9.86 2.07 -11.25
C LEU A 131 9.41 3.53 -11.10
N LEU A 132 9.89 4.24 -10.07
CA LEU A 132 9.56 5.64 -9.86
C LEU A 132 10.04 6.51 -11.04
N SER A 133 11.25 6.29 -11.55
CA SER A 133 11.75 7.00 -12.73
C SER A 133 10.92 6.72 -13.99
N GLN A 134 10.49 5.47 -14.20
CA GLN A 134 9.62 5.12 -15.33
C GLN A 134 8.23 5.78 -15.19
N LEU A 135 7.66 5.77 -14.00
CA LEU A 135 6.35 6.35 -13.71
C LEU A 135 6.38 7.89 -13.84
N ALA A 136 7.46 8.54 -13.39
CA ALA A 136 7.63 9.99 -13.51
C ALA A 136 7.54 10.47 -14.97
N GLN A 137 8.06 9.68 -15.92
CA GLN A 137 7.97 9.94 -17.37
C GLN A 137 6.55 9.82 -17.95
N ARG A 138 5.60 9.28 -17.19
CA ARG A 138 4.19 9.12 -17.60
C ARG A 138 3.23 10.18 -17.06
N ILE A 139 3.64 10.97 -16.06
CA ILE A 139 2.89 12.12 -15.54
C ILE A 139 2.36 13.02 -16.66
N ARG A 140 1.13 13.51 -16.53
CA ARG A 140 0.58 14.51 -17.45
C ARG A 140 0.46 15.84 -16.72
N CYS A 141 0.64 16.94 -17.46
CA CYS A 141 0.60 18.29 -16.90
C CYS A 141 -0.76 18.98 -17.11
N ASP A 142 -1.78 18.23 -17.55
CA ASP A 142 -3.13 18.78 -17.70
C ASP A 142 -3.71 19.20 -16.36
N ALA A 143 -4.36 20.35 -16.35
CA ALA A 143 -4.92 20.99 -15.17
C ALA A 143 -6.25 20.36 -14.73
N ARG A 144 -6.39 19.03 -14.72
CA ARG A 144 -7.57 18.37 -14.13
C ARG A 144 -7.44 18.17 -12.61
N GLY A 145 -6.99 19.23 -11.94
CA GLY A 145 -7.64 19.65 -10.70
C GLY A 145 -8.86 20.46 -11.12
N GLN A 146 -9.91 19.80 -11.59
CA GLN A 146 -11.14 20.49 -12.00
C GLN A 146 -11.90 20.91 -10.74
N PRO A 147 -12.40 22.15 -10.60
CA PRO A 147 -12.94 22.72 -9.36
C PRO A 147 -13.96 21.82 -8.66
#